data_AF-A0A8D8LPJ7-F1
#
_entry.id   AF-A0A8D8LPJ7-F1
#
_cell.length_a   1.000
_cell.length_b   1.000
_cell.length_c   1.000
_cell.angle_alpha   90.00
_cell.angle_beta   90.00
_cell.angle_gamma   90.00
#
_symmetry.space_group_name_H-M   'P 1'
#
loop_
_entity.id
_entity.type
_entity.pdbx_description
1 polymer ?
#
loop_
_entity_poly.entity_id
_entity_poly.type
_entity_poly.pdbx_seq_one_letter_code
_entity_poly.pdbx_strand_id
1 'polypeptide(L)'
;MQHVVEYYDQLSLRVNDVTRRVYVATDDRTVIGKIRARYPDYTVLGDEDIARAADTRSRYTKAGLTGIVTDLWFLSHSDYLVCTFSSQICRIAYELLNSAAPGDASLNYKSLDDIWYFAGQLQNRQEVLEDHTPLDSNQIELRVGDLVGPEGNHWDGYSLGTNFRTGQRGLYPSFKVKSKLETYPFPTYPEVKIRSG
;
A
#
# COMPACT_ATOMS: atom_id res chain seq x y z
N MET A 1 0.86 14.26 0.35
CA MET A 1 2.13 15.00 0.18
C MET A 1 3.07 14.90 1.37
N GLN A 2 2.63 14.97 2.63
CA GLN A 2 3.54 14.82 3.78
C GLN A 2 4.45 13.57 3.66
N HIS A 3 3.89 12.38 3.45
CA HIS A 3 4.70 11.17 3.27
C HIS A 3 5.59 11.15 2.02
N VAL A 4 5.24 11.93 0.99
CA VAL A 4 6.10 12.13 -0.19
C VAL A 4 7.31 12.99 0.19
N VAL A 5 7.11 14.03 1.01
CA VAL A 5 8.20 14.85 1.56
C VAL A 5 9.11 13.99 2.41
N GLU A 6 8.55 13.24 3.37
CA GLU A 6 9.30 12.32 4.25
C GLU A 6 10.15 11.32 3.45
N TYR A 7 9.58 10.70 2.41
CA TYR A 7 10.32 9.80 1.52
C TYR A 7 11.51 10.49 0.86
N TYR A 8 11.30 11.67 0.25
CA TYR A 8 12.36 12.39 -0.43
C TYR A 8 13.43 12.92 0.53
N ASP A 9 13.05 13.30 1.75
CA ASP A 9 14.00 13.68 2.79
C ASP A 9 14.89 12.49 3.16
N GLN A 10 14.31 11.29 3.35
CA GLN A 10 15.08 10.06 3.59
C GLN A 10 15.94 9.64 2.39
N LEU A 11 15.49 9.89 1.16
CA LEU A 11 16.28 9.62 -0.05
C LEU A 11 17.49 10.55 -0.15
N SER A 12 17.29 11.83 0.19
CA SER A 12 18.35 12.86 0.17
C SER A 12 19.49 12.60 1.15
N LEU A 13 19.26 11.76 2.17
CA LEU A 13 20.32 11.29 3.07
C LEU A 13 21.28 10.27 2.43
N ARG A 14 20.86 9.64 1.32
CA ARG A 14 21.57 8.51 0.69
C ARG A 14 22.03 8.82 -0.74
N VAL A 15 21.35 9.74 -1.41
CA VAL A 15 21.59 10.13 -2.80
C VAL A 15 21.84 11.63 -2.82
N ASN A 16 22.92 12.06 -3.48
CA ASN A 16 23.20 13.47 -3.70
C ASN A 16 22.35 14.01 -4.87
N ASP A 17 22.03 15.30 -4.84
CA ASP A 17 21.33 16.01 -5.93
C ASP A 17 19.97 15.40 -6.32
N VAL A 18 19.18 14.98 -5.32
CA VAL A 18 17.85 14.40 -5.52
C VAL A 18 16.89 15.40 -6.17
N THR A 19 16.45 15.09 -7.38
CA THR A 19 15.34 15.80 -8.03
C THR A 19 14.01 15.22 -7.54
N ARG A 20 13.17 16.04 -6.93
CA ARG A 20 11.87 15.60 -6.41
C ARG A 20 10.82 15.57 -7.52
N ARG A 21 10.41 14.37 -7.94
CA ARG A 21 9.36 14.15 -8.95
C ARG A 21 8.16 13.43 -8.34
N VAL A 22 6.95 13.82 -8.70
CA VAL A 22 5.74 13.11 -8.24
C VAL A 22 4.83 12.87 -9.42
N TYR A 23 4.48 11.60 -9.65
CA TYR A 23 3.40 11.25 -10.55
C TYR A 23 2.09 11.24 -9.79
N VAL A 24 1.07 11.93 -10.32
CA VAL A 24 -0.24 12.09 -9.68
C VAL A 24 -1.31 11.49 -10.58
N ALA A 25 -1.84 10.35 -10.16
CA ALA A 25 -3.06 9.76 -10.70
C ALA A 25 -4.25 10.14 -9.83
N THR A 26 -5.31 10.68 -10.43
CA THR A 26 -6.49 11.17 -9.71
C THR A 26 -7.68 11.30 -10.66
N ASP A 27 -8.90 11.14 -10.13
CA ASP A 27 -10.14 11.48 -10.84
C ASP A 27 -10.57 12.94 -10.62
N ASP A 28 -9.87 13.72 -9.78
CA ASP A 28 -10.04 15.17 -9.63
C ASP A 28 -8.91 15.93 -10.35
N ARG A 29 -9.20 16.39 -11.56
CA ARG A 29 -8.27 17.20 -12.38
C ARG A 29 -7.71 18.44 -11.67
N THR A 30 -8.43 18.99 -10.68
CA THR A 30 -7.99 20.22 -10.00
C THR A 30 -6.80 19.98 -9.07
N VAL A 31 -6.57 18.74 -8.65
CA VAL A 31 -5.52 18.38 -7.69
C VAL A 31 -4.13 18.58 -8.27
N ILE A 32 -3.92 18.26 -9.56
CA ILE A 32 -2.60 18.38 -10.21
C ILE A 32 -2.11 19.84 -10.16
N GLY A 33 -2.96 20.79 -10.56
CA GLY A 33 -2.65 22.22 -10.49
C GLY A 33 -2.43 22.72 -9.05
N LYS A 34 -3.22 22.24 -8.09
CA LYS A 34 -3.06 22.58 -6.67
C LYS A 34 -1.72 22.11 -6.10
N ILE A 35 -1.27 20.91 -6.47
CA ILE A 35 0.03 20.38 -6.03
C ILE A 35 1.16 21.22 -6.63
N ARG A 36 1.11 21.53 -7.93
CA ARG A 36 2.09 22.40 -8.60
C ARG A 36 2.23 23.76 -7.90
N ALA A 37 1.11 24.37 -7.54
CA ALA A 37 1.10 25.67 -6.87
C ALA A 37 1.65 25.61 -5.43
N ARG A 38 1.35 24.54 -4.70
CA ARG A 38 1.72 24.40 -3.28
C ARG A 38 3.13 23.81 -3.06
N TYR A 39 3.65 23.08 -4.03
CA TYR A 39 4.94 22.39 -3.98
C TYR A 39 5.78 22.75 -5.22
N PRO A 40 6.23 24.02 -5.37
CA PRO A 40 6.92 24.49 -6.56
C PRO A 40 8.28 23.81 -6.79
N ASP A 41 8.91 23.28 -5.73
CA ASP A 41 10.18 22.56 -5.79
C ASP A 41 10.04 21.11 -6.29
N TYR A 42 8.81 20.67 -6.58
CA TYR A 42 8.51 19.34 -7.11
C TYR A 42 8.17 19.40 -8.60
N THR A 43 8.77 18.49 -9.37
CA THR A 43 8.30 18.22 -10.73
C THR A 43 7.05 17.34 -10.68
N VAL A 44 5.88 17.95 -10.88
CA VAL A 44 4.59 17.24 -10.85
C VAL A 44 4.24 16.70 -12.24
N LEU A 45 4.33 15.39 -12.38
CA LEU A 45 3.90 14.62 -13.53
C LEU A 45 2.44 14.18 -13.32
N GLY A 46 1.63 14.24 -14.37
CA GLY A 46 0.21 13.91 -14.33
C GLY A 46 -0.52 14.61 -15.46
N ASP A 47 -1.49 13.91 -16.03
CA ASP A 47 -2.23 14.37 -17.20
C ASP A 47 -3.67 14.74 -16.79
N GLU A 48 -4.00 16.02 -16.92
CA GLU A 48 -5.33 16.55 -16.58
C GLU A 48 -6.42 16.02 -17.53
N ASP A 49 -6.07 15.61 -18.74
CA ASP A 49 -6.97 14.95 -19.69
C ASP A 49 -7.28 13.51 -19.26
N ILE A 50 -6.28 12.79 -18.75
CA ILE A 50 -6.47 11.46 -18.14
C ILE A 50 -7.33 11.57 -16.89
N ALA A 51 -7.03 12.53 -16.01
CA ALA A 51 -7.83 12.78 -14.81
C ALA A 51 -9.30 13.10 -15.16
N ARG A 52 -9.53 13.91 -16.21
CA ARG A 52 -10.87 14.17 -16.73
C ARG A 52 -11.53 12.90 -17.26
N ALA A 53 -10.81 12.04 -17.97
CA ALA A 53 -11.36 10.80 -18.53
C ALA A 53 -11.77 9.79 -17.43
N ALA A 54 -11.16 9.84 -16.25
CA ALA A 54 -11.46 9.00 -15.10
C ALA A 54 -12.75 9.41 -14.34
N ASP A 55 -13.31 10.60 -14.62
CA ASP A 55 -14.59 11.05 -14.07
C ASP A 55 -15.71 10.04 -14.42
N THR A 56 -16.66 9.90 -13.49
CA THR A 56 -17.86 9.06 -13.54
C THR A 56 -18.58 9.08 -14.90
N ARG A 57 -18.55 10.22 -15.60
CA ARG A 57 -19.22 10.41 -16.90
C ARG A 57 -18.50 9.77 -18.09
N SER A 58 -17.18 9.61 -18.02
CA SER A 58 -16.33 9.14 -19.12
C SER A 58 -15.53 7.87 -18.79
N ARG A 59 -15.63 7.38 -17.55
CA ARG A 59 -14.89 6.22 -17.05
C ARG A 59 -15.06 4.97 -17.90
N TYR A 60 -16.26 4.71 -18.43
CA TYR A 60 -16.56 3.54 -19.25
C TYR A 60 -16.39 3.79 -20.75
N THR A 61 -15.30 4.48 -21.12
CA THR A 61 -14.94 4.74 -22.51
C THR A 61 -13.55 4.19 -22.81
N LYS A 62 -13.19 4.06 -24.10
CA LYS A 62 -11.83 3.71 -24.51
C LYS A 62 -10.79 4.68 -23.94
N ALA A 63 -11.12 5.97 -23.89
CA ALA A 63 -10.25 6.98 -23.30
C ALA A 63 -10.07 6.77 -21.79
N GLY A 64 -11.14 6.46 -21.06
CA GLY A 64 -11.07 6.10 -19.64
C GLY A 64 -10.22 4.86 -19.38
N LEU A 65 -10.36 3.82 -20.21
CA LEU A 65 -9.53 2.61 -20.15
C LEU A 65 -8.05 2.91 -20.43
N THR A 66 -7.75 3.67 -21.48
CA THR A 66 -6.37 4.07 -21.79
C THR A 66 -5.78 4.91 -20.67
N GLY A 67 -6.56 5.82 -20.09
CA GLY A 67 -6.17 6.62 -18.95
C GLY A 67 -5.77 5.77 -17.75
N ILE A 68 -6.64 4.86 -17.31
CA ILE A 68 -6.35 4.04 -16.12
C ILE A 68 -5.17 3.07 -16.33
N VAL A 69 -4.99 2.54 -17.54
CA VAL A 69 -3.82 1.71 -17.88
C VAL A 69 -2.54 2.54 -17.82
N THR A 70 -2.59 3.79 -18.29
CA THR A 70 -1.47 4.73 -18.24
C THR A 70 -1.13 5.09 -16.80
N ASP A 71 -2.13 5.41 -15.99
CA ASP A 71 -1.96 5.69 -14.56
C ASP A 71 -1.33 4.50 -13.82
N LEU A 72 -1.85 3.29 -14.03
CA LEU A 72 -1.32 2.07 -13.41
C LEU A 72 0.13 1.83 -13.81
N TRP A 73 0.49 2.06 -15.07
CA TRP A 73 1.85 1.90 -15.55
C TRP A 73 2.82 2.85 -14.83
N PHE A 74 2.50 4.14 -14.78
CA PHE A 74 3.38 5.13 -14.13
C PHE A 74 3.42 4.97 -12.61
N LEU A 75 2.30 4.61 -11.97
CA LEU A 75 2.28 4.30 -10.54
C LEU A 75 3.16 3.08 -10.24
N SER A 76 3.06 2.00 -11.01
CA SER A 76 3.85 0.78 -10.76
C SER A 76 5.35 0.94 -11.04
N HIS A 77 5.74 1.94 -11.85
CA HIS A 77 7.14 2.29 -12.14
C HIS A 77 7.68 3.40 -11.23
N SER A 78 6.94 3.80 -10.20
CA SER A 78 7.40 4.75 -9.20
C SER A 78 8.30 4.05 -8.17
N ASP A 79 9.29 4.77 -7.64
CA ASP A 79 10.17 4.24 -6.59
C ASP A 79 9.45 4.01 -5.24
N TYR A 80 8.33 4.70 -5.03
CA TYR A 80 7.54 4.65 -3.81
C TYR A 80 6.09 5.08 -4.07
N LEU A 81 5.13 4.37 -3.49
CA LEU A 81 3.69 4.67 -3.64
C LEU A 81 3.13 5.36 -2.40
N VAL A 82 2.37 6.45 -2.57
CA VAL A 82 1.58 7.06 -1.48
C VAL A 82 0.13 7.16 -1.93
N CYS A 83 -0.77 6.43 -1.27
CA CYS A 83 -2.14 6.29 -1.73
C CYS A 83 -3.10 5.82 -0.62
N THR A 84 -4.33 5.47 -1.00
CA THR A 84 -5.26 4.70 -0.17
C THR A 84 -5.35 3.26 -0.69
N PHE A 85 -5.11 2.28 0.18
CA PHE A 85 -5.29 0.87 -0.17
C PHE A 85 -6.74 0.43 -0.14
N SER A 86 -7.69 1.27 0.28
CA SER A 86 -9.11 1.05 -0.05
C SER A 86 -9.38 1.09 -1.58
N SER A 87 -8.53 1.78 -2.35
CA SER A 87 -8.60 1.83 -3.81
C SER A 87 -7.95 0.62 -4.48
N GLN A 88 -8.73 -0.11 -5.27
CA GLN A 88 -8.23 -1.22 -6.10
C GLN A 88 -7.11 -0.78 -7.05
N ILE A 89 -7.18 0.45 -7.58
CA ILE A 89 -6.15 0.98 -8.48
C ILE A 89 -4.80 1.06 -7.78
N CYS A 90 -4.76 1.50 -6.52
CA CYS A 90 -3.50 1.54 -5.81
C CYS A 90 -2.98 0.13 -5.48
N ARG A 91 -3.86 -0.80 -5.10
CA ARG A 91 -3.44 -2.18 -4.80
C ARG A 91 -2.85 -2.87 -6.04
N ILE A 92 -3.46 -2.70 -7.21
CA ILE A 92 -2.92 -3.21 -8.48
C ILE A 92 -1.58 -2.55 -8.82
N ALA A 93 -1.46 -1.23 -8.66
CA ALA A 93 -0.20 -0.53 -8.89
C ALA A 93 0.92 -1.06 -7.97
N TYR A 94 0.61 -1.33 -6.70
CA TYR A 94 1.53 -1.92 -5.73
C TYR A 94 1.91 -3.37 -6.08
N GLU A 95 0.97 -4.19 -6.54
CA GLU A 95 1.25 -5.57 -6.99
C GLU A 95 2.17 -5.58 -8.23
N LEU A 96 1.92 -4.69 -9.18
CA LEU A 96 2.77 -4.51 -10.36
C LEU A 96 4.15 -3.95 -9.99
N LEU A 97 4.23 -3.02 -9.04
CA LEU A 97 5.49 -2.47 -8.53
C LEU A 97 6.38 -3.60 -7.97
N ASN A 98 5.82 -4.50 -7.16
CA ASN A 98 6.56 -5.65 -6.63
C ASN A 98 7.02 -6.64 -7.72
N SER A 99 6.31 -6.69 -8.85
CA SER A 99 6.68 -7.56 -9.98
C SER A 99 7.77 -6.95 -10.86
N ALA A 100 7.80 -5.61 -10.99
CA ALA A 100 8.71 -4.89 -11.85
C ALA A 100 10.01 -4.45 -11.15
N ALA A 101 9.99 -4.33 -9.82
CA ALA A 101 11.14 -3.89 -9.05
C ALA A 101 12.32 -4.89 -9.16
N PRO A 102 13.58 -4.40 -9.20
CA PRO A 102 14.76 -5.26 -9.25
C PRO A 102 15.03 -6.03 -7.94
N GLY A 103 14.26 -5.77 -6.88
CA GLY A 103 14.38 -6.40 -5.56
C GLY A 103 13.07 -6.31 -4.77
N ASP A 104 13.14 -6.58 -3.47
CA ASP A 104 11.96 -6.52 -2.59
C ASP A 104 11.46 -5.08 -2.45
N ALA A 105 10.23 -4.86 -2.92
CA ALA A 105 9.54 -3.59 -2.86
C ALA A 105 8.28 -3.63 -1.98
N SER A 106 8.17 -4.65 -1.13
CA SER A 106 7.03 -4.85 -0.24
C SER A 106 6.85 -3.71 0.77
N LEU A 107 7.89 -2.92 1.02
CA LEU A 107 7.86 -1.74 1.89
C LEU A 107 7.85 -0.41 1.12
N ASN A 108 7.81 -0.44 -0.21
CA ASN A 108 7.85 0.77 -1.05
C ASN A 108 6.48 1.41 -1.20
N TYR A 109 5.75 1.54 -0.10
CA TYR A 109 4.45 2.18 -0.08
C TYR A 109 4.16 2.85 1.27
N LYS A 110 3.22 3.79 1.23
CA LYS A 110 2.50 4.34 2.38
C LYS A 110 1.02 4.44 2.04
N SER A 111 0.22 3.58 2.65
CA SER A 111 -1.24 3.71 2.64
C SER A 111 -1.69 4.74 3.68
N LEU A 112 -2.72 5.51 3.36
CA LEU A 112 -3.37 6.47 4.27
C LEU A 112 -4.52 5.85 5.06
N ASP A 113 -4.97 4.66 4.68
CA ASP A 113 -6.08 3.95 5.30
C ASP A 113 -5.74 2.48 5.54
N ASP A 114 -6.18 1.58 4.66
CA ASP A 114 -6.12 0.15 4.86
C ASP A 114 -4.67 -0.38 4.78
N ILE A 115 -4.43 -1.51 5.43
CA ILE A 115 -3.30 -2.38 5.08
C ILE A 115 -3.57 -3.04 3.72
N TRP A 116 -2.55 -3.62 3.08
CA TRP A 116 -2.79 -4.35 1.84
C TRP A 116 -3.75 -5.54 2.09
N TYR A 117 -4.69 -5.74 1.18
CA TYR A 117 -5.60 -6.89 1.18
C TYR A 117 -6.06 -7.24 -0.23
N PHE A 118 -6.40 -8.52 -0.44
CA PHE A 118 -7.07 -9.00 -1.63
C PHE A 118 -8.54 -9.32 -1.31
N ALA A 119 -9.48 -8.80 -2.11
CA ALA A 119 -10.90 -9.00 -1.85
C ALA A 119 -11.28 -10.49 -2.00
N GLY A 120 -11.88 -11.08 -0.96
CA GLY A 120 -12.18 -12.51 -0.91
C GLY A 120 -11.00 -13.38 -0.43
N GLN A 121 -9.91 -12.77 0.07
CA GLN A 121 -8.84 -13.52 0.71
C GLN A 121 -9.33 -14.30 1.94
N LEU A 122 -8.60 -15.37 2.25
CA LEU A 122 -8.74 -16.03 3.55
C LEU A 122 -8.33 -15.08 4.67
N GLN A 123 -8.78 -15.39 5.88
CA GLN A 123 -8.53 -14.55 7.04
C GLN A 123 -7.03 -14.34 7.24
N ASN A 124 -6.60 -13.07 7.15
CA ASN A 124 -5.24 -12.66 7.46
C ASN A 124 -4.99 -12.93 8.95
N ARG A 125 -3.81 -13.46 9.30
CA ARG A 125 -3.46 -13.82 10.68
C ARG A 125 -2.08 -13.29 11.01
N GLN A 126 -1.96 -12.84 12.24
CA GLN A 126 -0.69 -12.45 12.84
C GLN A 126 -0.46 -13.28 14.10
N GLU A 127 0.78 -13.65 14.35
CA GLU A 127 1.22 -14.36 15.55
C GLU A 127 1.80 -13.34 16.54
N VAL A 128 1.36 -13.41 17.80
CA VAL A 128 1.87 -12.57 18.88
C VAL A 128 3.26 -13.03 19.31
N LEU A 129 4.20 -12.08 19.33
CA LEU A 129 5.59 -12.27 19.74
C LEU A 129 5.89 -11.75 21.15
N GLU A 130 5.08 -10.81 21.64
CA GLU A 130 5.22 -10.23 22.97
C GLU A 130 3.87 -10.08 23.66
N ASP A 131 3.82 -10.39 24.95
CA ASP A 131 2.63 -10.17 25.77
C ASP A 131 2.24 -8.68 25.80
N HIS A 132 0.94 -8.41 25.90
CA HIS A 132 0.41 -7.07 26.08
C HIS A 132 -0.73 -7.09 27.09
N THR A 133 -0.54 -6.32 28.17
CA THR A 133 -1.59 -5.98 29.12
C THR A 133 -2.28 -4.69 28.65
N PRO A 134 -3.61 -4.70 28.42
CA PRO A 134 -4.37 -3.52 28.02
C PRO A 134 -4.22 -2.38 29.05
N LEU A 135 -3.98 -1.17 28.57
CA LEU A 135 -3.93 0.02 29.42
C LEU A 135 -5.32 0.62 29.67
N ASP A 136 -6.26 0.37 28.77
CA ASP A 136 -7.63 0.85 28.82
C ASP A 136 -8.59 -0.15 28.14
N SER A 137 -9.89 0.18 28.13
CA SER A 137 -10.93 -0.69 27.56
C SER A 137 -10.94 -0.79 26.03
N ASN A 138 -10.13 0.02 25.33
CA ASN A 138 -10.04 0.00 23.88
C ASN A 138 -8.98 -0.99 23.39
N GLN A 139 -8.11 -1.49 24.28
CA GLN A 139 -7.03 -2.41 23.96
C GLN A 139 -7.39 -3.86 24.29
N ILE A 140 -6.75 -4.81 23.60
CA ILE A 140 -6.94 -6.25 23.82
C ILE A 140 -5.73 -6.89 24.47
N GLU A 141 -5.97 -7.87 25.33
CA GLU A 141 -4.89 -8.69 25.89
C GLU A 141 -4.24 -9.51 24.78
N LEU A 142 -2.90 -9.49 24.71
CA LEU A 142 -2.13 -10.40 23.88
C LEU A 142 -1.27 -11.30 24.76
N ARG A 143 -1.17 -12.57 24.40
CA ARG A 143 -0.19 -13.52 24.95
C ARG A 143 0.63 -14.13 23.83
N VAL A 144 1.92 -14.37 24.06
CA VAL A 144 2.81 -15.01 23.07
C VAL A 144 2.18 -16.30 22.53
N GLY A 145 2.15 -16.43 21.21
CA GLY A 145 1.53 -17.56 20.50
C GLY A 145 0.03 -17.39 20.18
N ASP A 146 -0.62 -16.35 20.70
CA ASP A 146 -1.97 -15.99 20.26
C ASP A 146 -1.98 -15.65 18.76
N LEU A 147 -3.12 -15.90 18.12
CA LEU A 147 -3.38 -15.48 16.75
C LEU A 147 -4.36 -14.31 16.74
N VAL A 148 -3.99 -13.25 16.03
CA VAL A 148 -4.81 -12.04 15.86
C VAL A 148 -5.21 -11.92 14.39
N GLY A 149 -6.48 -11.61 14.15
CA GLY A 149 -6.96 -11.19 12.84
C GLY A 149 -6.88 -9.67 12.72
N PRO A 150 -5.89 -9.10 12.01
CA PRO A 150 -5.82 -7.66 11.80
C PRO A 150 -6.98 -7.19 10.92
N GLU A 151 -7.63 -6.11 11.33
CA GLU A 151 -8.60 -5.36 10.52
C GLU A 151 -7.94 -4.16 9.84
N GLY A 152 -6.90 -3.59 10.45
CA GLY A 152 -6.14 -2.47 9.88
C GLY A 152 -5.01 -1.99 10.79
N ASN A 153 -4.16 -1.11 10.25
CA ASN A 153 -3.11 -0.41 10.99
C ASN A 153 -3.50 1.07 11.03
N HIS A 154 -3.49 1.69 12.21
CA HIS A 154 -3.86 3.10 12.37
C HIS A 154 -2.72 4.07 12.04
N TRP A 155 -1.54 3.53 11.74
CA TRP A 155 -0.32 4.26 11.40
C TRP A 155 0.20 5.17 12.53
N ASP A 156 -0.19 4.88 13.77
CA ASP A 156 0.18 5.59 15.00
C ASP A 156 0.92 4.70 16.03
N GLY A 157 1.29 3.48 15.61
CA GLY A 157 1.92 2.46 16.45
C GLY A 157 0.94 1.38 16.95
N TYR A 158 -0.37 1.56 16.73
CA TYR A 158 -1.40 0.57 17.04
C TYR A 158 -2.09 0.03 15.79
N SER A 159 -2.52 -1.22 15.89
CA SER A 159 -3.38 -1.89 14.94
C SER A 159 -4.71 -2.24 15.61
N LEU A 160 -5.77 -2.34 14.80
CA LEU A 160 -7.07 -2.83 15.24
C LEU A 160 -7.25 -4.28 14.76
N GLY A 161 -7.81 -5.13 15.61
CA GLY A 161 -8.10 -6.51 15.23
C GLY A 161 -8.76 -7.30 16.33
N THR A 162 -8.90 -8.60 16.09
CA THR A 162 -9.54 -9.53 17.01
C THR A 162 -8.56 -10.61 17.44
N ASN A 163 -8.35 -10.80 18.75
CA ASN A 163 -7.60 -11.94 19.27
C ASN A 163 -8.50 -13.18 19.23
N PHE A 164 -8.09 -14.21 18.48
CA PHE A 164 -8.91 -15.41 18.30
C PHE A 164 -9.03 -16.27 19.56
N ARG A 165 -8.11 -16.16 20.52
CA ARG A 165 -8.21 -16.88 21.80
C ARG A 165 -9.32 -16.30 22.67
N THR A 166 -9.39 -14.97 22.78
CA THR A 166 -10.33 -14.28 23.69
C THR A 166 -11.64 -13.89 23.01
N GLY A 167 -11.65 -13.83 21.67
CA GLY A 167 -12.75 -13.27 20.89
C GLY A 167 -12.90 -11.75 21.02
N GLN A 168 -12.00 -11.09 21.75
CA GLN A 168 -12.06 -9.65 21.95
C GLN A 168 -11.49 -8.90 20.75
N ARG A 169 -12.20 -7.82 20.39
CA ARG A 169 -11.80 -6.88 19.35
C ARG A 169 -11.34 -5.58 19.99
N GLY A 170 -10.19 -5.07 19.55
CA GLY A 170 -9.65 -3.80 20.02
C GLY A 170 -8.24 -3.55 19.53
N LEU A 171 -7.63 -2.50 20.08
CA LEU A 171 -6.29 -2.04 19.71
C LEU A 171 -5.20 -2.91 20.32
N TYR A 172 -4.10 -3.05 19.60
CA TYR A 172 -2.88 -3.64 20.10
C TYR A 172 -1.65 -3.00 19.45
N PRO A 173 -0.49 -2.95 20.12
CA PRO A 173 0.72 -2.37 19.54
C PRO A 173 1.18 -3.17 18.32
N SER A 174 1.33 -2.53 17.17
CA SER A 174 1.60 -3.21 15.89
C SER A 174 2.94 -3.95 15.87
N PHE A 175 3.92 -3.52 16.68
CA PHE A 175 5.25 -4.12 16.71
C PHE A 175 5.30 -5.48 17.45
N LYS A 176 4.25 -5.82 18.23
CA LYS A 176 4.21 -7.04 19.05
C LYS A 176 3.76 -8.29 18.31
N VAL A 177 3.52 -8.17 17.01
CA VAL A 177 3.01 -9.25 16.17
C VAL A 177 3.83 -9.38 14.90
N LYS A 178 3.82 -10.57 14.29
CA LYS A 178 4.33 -10.80 12.94
C LYS A 178 3.25 -11.40 12.05
N SER A 179 3.29 -11.11 10.76
CA SER A 179 2.43 -11.80 9.78
C SER A 179 2.68 -13.31 9.81
N LYS A 180 1.61 -14.09 9.91
CA LYS A 180 1.68 -15.54 9.79
C LYS A 180 1.58 -15.92 8.31
N LEU A 181 2.66 -16.46 7.76
CA LEU A 181 2.68 -16.96 6.39
C LEU A 181 1.88 -18.26 6.30
N GLU A 182 0.84 -18.26 5.47
CA GLU A 182 0.04 -19.44 5.18
C GLU A 182 0.54 -20.09 3.88
N THR A 183 0.74 -21.41 3.88
CA THR A 183 1.26 -22.17 2.74
C THR A 183 0.23 -23.16 2.23
N TYR A 184 0.12 -23.29 0.91
CA TYR A 184 -0.77 -24.25 0.25
C TYR A 184 0.00 -25.07 -0.79
N PRO A 185 -0.29 -26.37 -0.93
CA PRO A 185 0.35 -27.21 -1.93
C PRO A 185 -0.21 -26.94 -3.33
N PHE A 186 0.45 -26.04 -4.06
CA PHE A 186 0.17 -25.81 -5.49
C PHE A 186 0.94 -26.80 -6.39
N PRO A 187 0.46 -27.08 -7.62
CA PRO A 187 1.22 -27.88 -8.59
C PRO A 187 2.60 -27.26 -8.86
N THR A 188 3.63 -28.10 -8.96
CA THR A 188 5.03 -27.66 -9.18
C THR A 188 5.44 -27.63 -10.66
N TYR A 189 4.58 -28.09 -11.57
CA TYR A 189 4.79 -28.12 -13.03
C TYR A 189 6.19 -28.61 -13.47
N PRO A 190 6.65 -29.82 -13.05
CA PRO A 190 8.00 -30.30 -13.32
C PRO A 190 8.33 -30.48 -14.82
N GLU A 191 7.32 -30.55 -15.68
CA GLU A 191 7.45 -30.60 -17.13
C GLU A 191 7.91 -29.27 -17.77
N VAL A 192 7.76 -28.15 -17.06
CA VAL A 192 8.14 -26.82 -17.55
C VAL A 192 9.65 -26.63 -17.39
N LYS A 193 10.37 -26.60 -18.51
CA LYS A 193 11.81 -26.31 -18.53
C LYS A 193 12.03 -24.82 -18.24
N ILE A 194 12.57 -24.49 -17.07
CA ILE A 194 13.04 -23.14 -16.77
C ILE A 194 14.27 -22.87 -17.65
N ARG A 195 14.20 -21.84 -18.52
CA ARG A 195 15.38 -21.38 -19.25
C ARG A 195 16.33 -20.75 -18.24
N SER A 196 17.54 -21.31 -18.10
CA SER A 196 18.62 -20.66 -17.37
C SER A 196 18.90 -19.30 -18.02
N GLY A 197 18.72 -18.22 -17.27
CA GLY A 197 19.12 -16.87 -17.67
C GLY A 197 20.63 -16.70 -17.66
#